data_AF-A0A5C8EKE1-F1
#
_entry.id   AF-A0A5C8EKE1-F1
#
_cell.length_a   1.000
_cell.length_b   1.000
_cell.length_c   1.000
_cell.angle_alpha   90.00
_cell.angle_beta   90.00
_cell.angle_gamma   90.00
#
_symmetry.space_group_name_H-M   'P 1'
#
loop_
_entity.id
_entity.type
_entity.pdbx_description
1 polymer ?
#
loop_
_entity_poly.entity_id
_entity_poly.type
_entity_poly.pdbx_seq_one_letter_code
_entity_poly.pdbx_strand_id
1 'polypeptide(L)'
;MRTLEEIKNKIYNQFHSKLNPLENTPKYDLVKIISDVEAGIYFSLLGDIEFLKKQIFPDTAEKEYLRAHWADIVPPLYPETASGTLIVKGVAGVSLPAGCIFSSPQGKTYSNYKSYIIGIDGTVEIEVQAENMGSDSNLKSGSKLTLSSNLIANIESEATVGKNIAGGTDGESDEQYLARVMNYYKN
;
A
#
# COMPACT_ATOMS: atom_id res chain seq x y z
N MET A 1 5.48 -2.32 -28.12
CA MET A 1 4.12 -1.78 -28.37
C MET A 1 4.22 -0.76 -29.50
N ARG A 2 3.29 -0.78 -30.47
CA ARG A 2 3.24 0.25 -31.54
C ARG A 2 2.80 1.57 -30.95
N THR A 3 3.27 2.69 -31.50
CA THR A 3 2.81 4.02 -31.06
C THR A 3 1.40 4.30 -31.58
N LEU A 4 0.67 5.21 -30.91
CA LEU A 4 -0.65 5.62 -31.36
C LEU A 4 -0.59 6.18 -32.80
N GLU A 5 0.46 6.94 -33.12
CA GLU A 5 0.66 7.53 -34.44
C GLU A 5 0.86 6.46 -35.53
N GLU A 6 1.59 5.39 -35.23
CA GLU A 6 1.73 4.24 -36.14
C GLU A 6 0.39 3.54 -36.40
N ILE A 7 -0.46 3.40 -35.38
CA ILE A 7 -1.77 2.77 -35.51
C ILE A 7 -2.71 3.66 -36.31
N LYS A 8 -2.74 4.97 -36.05
CA LYS A 8 -3.52 5.96 -36.80
C LYS A 8 -3.17 5.92 -38.28
N ASN A 9 -1.89 5.99 -38.61
CA ASN A 9 -1.42 5.94 -39.99
C ASN A 9 -1.78 4.61 -40.68
N LYS A 10 -1.66 3.49 -39.97
CA LYS A 10 -2.07 2.18 -40.50
C LYS A 10 -3.56 2.13 -40.82
N ILE A 11 -4.43 2.56 -39.89
CA ILE A 11 -5.89 2.49 -40.06
C ILE A 11 -6.34 3.47 -41.14
N TYR A 12 -5.80 4.69 -41.14
CA TYR A 12 -6.08 5.68 -42.19
C TYR A 12 -5.74 5.15 -43.59
N ASN A 13 -4.54 4.56 -43.76
CA ASN A 13 -4.14 3.97 -45.04
C ASN A 13 -5.05 2.79 -45.44
N GLN A 14 -5.52 2.00 -44.46
CA GLN A 14 -6.46 0.91 -44.71
C GLN A 14 -7.81 1.42 -45.21
N PHE A 15 -8.37 2.48 -44.61
CA PHE A 15 -9.59 3.10 -45.11
C PHE A 15 -9.41 3.71 -46.50
N HIS A 16 -8.32 4.46 -46.71
CA HIS A 16 -7.99 5.06 -48.02
C HIS A 16 -7.88 4.00 -49.12
N SER A 17 -7.26 2.85 -48.83
CA SER A 17 -7.15 1.76 -49.80
C SER A 17 -8.48 1.15 -50.23
N LYS A 18 -9.52 1.21 -49.37
CA LYS A 18 -10.82 0.58 -49.61
C LYS A 18 -11.86 1.54 -50.18
N LEU A 19 -11.81 2.82 -49.79
CA LEU A 19 -12.85 3.78 -50.12
C LEU A 19 -12.61 4.53 -51.44
N ASN A 20 -11.41 4.41 -52.03
CA ASN A 20 -10.98 5.11 -53.25
C ASN A 20 -11.51 6.57 -53.31
N PRO A 21 -11.05 7.43 -52.38
CA PRO A 21 -11.68 8.72 -52.16
C PRO A 21 -11.59 9.60 -53.41
N LEU A 22 -12.72 10.20 -53.77
CA LEU A 22 -12.84 11.14 -54.89
C LEU A 22 -11.88 12.34 -54.67
N GLU A 23 -11.31 12.87 -55.74
CA GLU A 23 -10.25 13.90 -55.77
C GLU A 23 -10.53 15.19 -54.97
N ASN A 24 -11.75 15.40 -54.47
CA ASN A 24 -12.16 16.55 -53.66
C ASN A 24 -12.75 16.14 -52.30
N THR A 25 -11.96 15.46 -51.46
CA THR A 25 -12.37 15.19 -50.07
C THR A 25 -12.26 16.50 -49.23
N PRO A 26 -13.34 16.95 -48.56
CA PRO A 26 -13.33 18.21 -47.80
C PRO A 26 -12.31 18.25 -46.66
N LYS A 27 -11.97 19.48 -46.21
CA LYS A 27 -11.03 19.78 -45.09
C LYS A 27 -11.34 19.04 -43.77
N TYR A 28 -12.57 18.54 -43.60
CA TYR A 28 -12.97 17.62 -42.53
C TYR A 28 -13.20 16.24 -43.12
N ASP A 29 -12.11 15.48 -43.23
CA ASP A 29 -12.18 14.10 -43.69
C ASP A 29 -12.79 13.23 -42.58
N LEU A 30 -14.08 12.89 -42.71
CA LEU A 30 -14.76 11.96 -41.81
C LEU A 30 -14.00 10.63 -41.69
N VAL A 31 -13.28 10.22 -42.75
CA VAL A 31 -12.44 9.02 -42.73
C VAL A 31 -11.30 9.19 -41.73
N LYS A 32 -10.66 10.36 -41.69
CA LYS A 32 -9.61 10.65 -40.71
C LYS A 32 -10.14 10.63 -39.28
N ILE A 33 -11.30 11.24 -39.03
CA ILE A 33 -11.91 11.26 -37.69
C ILE A 33 -12.27 9.84 -37.23
N ILE A 34 -12.90 9.04 -38.10
CA ILE A 34 -13.24 7.64 -37.79
C ILE A 34 -11.96 6.81 -37.56
N SER A 35 -10.93 7.01 -38.39
CA SER A 35 -9.63 6.33 -38.24
C SER A 35 -8.97 6.66 -36.91
N ASP A 36 -9.02 7.92 -36.48
CA ASP A 36 -8.45 8.36 -35.20
C ASP A 36 -9.18 7.75 -34.00
N VAL A 37 -10.51 7.71 -34.04
CA VAL A 37 -11.34 7.07 -33.00
C VAL A 37 -11.04 5.58 -32.91
N GLU A 38 -11.05 4.88 -34.06
CA GLU A 38 -10.77 3.44 -34.11
C GLU A 38 -9.32 3.13 -33.68
N ALA A 39 -8.34 3.96 -34.06
CA ALA A 39 -6.96 3.86 -33.59
C ALA A 39 -6.85 4.01 -32.07
N GLY A 40 -7.60 4.95 -31.48
CA GLY A 40 -7.66 5.11 -30.03
C GLY A 40 -8.17 3.86 -29.32
N ILE A 41 -9.25 3.26 -29.84
CA ILE A 41 -9.82 2.01 -29.31
C ILE A 41 -8.80 0.87 -29.40
N TYR A 42 -8.17 0.66 -30.57
CA TYR A 42 -7.16 -0.39 -30.70
C TYR A 42 -5.92 -0.15 -29.86
N PHE A 43 -5.48 1.10 -29.72
CA PHE A 43 -4.32 1.42 -28.89
C PHE A 43 -4.58 1.06 -27.43
N SER A 44 -5.77 1.40 -26.91
CA SER A 44 -6.21 0.98 -25.57
C SER A 44 -6.23 -0.55 -25.45
N LEU A 45 -6.92 -1.23 -26.36
CA LEU A 45 -7.04 -2.70 -26.34
C LEU A 45 -5.68 -3.40 -26.41
N LEU A 46 -4.78 -2.94 -27.27
CA LEU A 46 -3.43 -3.50 -27.37
C LEU A 46 -2.59 -3.23 -26.13
N GLY A 47 -2.83 -2.11 -25.44
CA GLY A 47 -2.24 -1.81 -24.13
C GLY A 47 -2.67 -2.84 -23.09
N ASP A 48 -3.98 -3.11 -23.02
CA ASP A 48 -4.54 -4.09 -22.10
C ASP A 48 -4.03 -5.51 -22.40
N ILE A 49 -3.91 -5.89 -23.68
CA ILE A 49 -3.35 -7.19 -24.09
C ILE A 49 -1.86 -7.31 -23.72
N GLU A 50 -1.05 -6.27 -23.93
CA GLU A 50 0.37 -6.32 -23.54
C GLU A 50 0.54 -6.40 -22.02
N PHE A 51 -0.34 -5.72 -21.26
CA PHE A 51 -0.39 -5.87 -19.82
C PHE A 51 -0.71 -7.32 -19.43
N LEU A 52 -1.81 -7.89 -19.96
CA LEU A 52 -2.23 -9.27 -19.68
C LEU A 52 -1.15 -10.29 -20.07
N LYS A 53 -0.48 -10.11 -21.21
CA LYS A 53 0.62 -10.98 -21.65
C LYS A 53 1.72 -11.11 -20.60
N LYS A 54 2.03 -10.04 -19.86
CA LYS A 54 2.99 -10.11 -18.74
C LYS A 54 2.42 -10.84 -17.52
N GLN A 55 1.12 -10.72 -17.26
CA GLN A 55 0.48 -11.32 -16.08
C GLN A 55 0.10 -12.81 -16.25
N ILE A 56 0.02 -13.29 -17.49
CA ILE A 56 -0.37 -14.68 -17.80
C ILE A 56 0.62 -15.70 -17.25
N PHE A 57 1.92 -15.43 -17.40
CA PHE A 57 2.94 -16.37 -16.96
C PHE A 57 3.38 -16.07 -15.53
N PRO A 58 3.47 -17.09 -14.65
CA PRO A 58 3.77 -16.88 -13.23
C PRO A 58 5.13 -16.26 -12.94
N ASP A 59 6.09 -16.35 -13.87
CA ASP A 59 7.45 -15.82 -13.76
C ASP A 59 7.60 -14.39 -14.29
N THR A 60 6.65 -13.92 -15.11
CA THR A 60 6.59 -12.54 -15.61
C THR A 60 5.51 -11.68 -14.95
N ALA A 61 4.61 -12.32 -14.19
CA ALA A 61 3.54 -11.63 -13.47
C ALA A 61 4.09 -10.75 -12.35
N GLU A 62 3.36 -9.68 -12.06
CA GLU A 62 3.73 -8.65 -11.08
C GLU A 62 2.59 -8.47 -10.06
N LYS A 63 2.92 -7.92 -8.87
CA LYS A 63 1.94 -7.49 -7.86
C LYS A 63 0.93 -8.59 -7.48
N GLU A 64 -0.36 -8.26 -7.57
CA GLU A 64 -1.49 -9.12 -7.24
C GLU A 64 -1.59 -10.35 -8.14
N TYR A 65 -1.18 -10.25 -9.40
CA TYR A 65 -1.22 -11.37 -10.35
C TYR A 65 -0.15 -12.41 -10.01
N LEU A 66 1.05 -11.97 -9.63
CA LEU A 66 2.08 -12.87 -9.11
C LEU A 66 1.59 -13.62 -7.86
N ARG A 67 0.93 -12.92 -6.95
CA ARG A 67 0.36 -13.50 -5.73
C ARG A 67 -0.77 -14.47 -6.07
N ALA A 68 -1.62 -14.17 -7.04
CA ALA A 68 -2.69 -15.06 -7.49
C ALA A 68 -2.16 -16.40 -8.03
N HIS A 69 -0.99 -16.42 -8.66
CA HIS A 69 -0.38 -17.67 -9.15
C HIS A 69 0.26 -18.52 -8.05
N TRP A 70 0.80 -17.91 -6.98
CA TRP A 70 1.71 -18.59 -6.07
C TRP A 70 1.32 -18.57 -4.59
N ALA A 71 0.41 -17.70 -4.13
CA ALA A 71 0.17 -17.49 -2.71
C ALA A 71 -0.29 -18.75 -1.95
N ASP A 72 -0.95 -19.69 -2.64
CA ASP A 72 -1.37 -20.97 -2.06
C ASP A 72 -0.20 -21.94 -1.81
N ILE A 73 0.92 -21.75 -2.53
CA ILE A 73 2.10 -22.64 -2.47
C ILE A 73 3.22 -21.97 -1.67
N VAL A 74 3.48 -20.69 -1.96
CA VAL A 74 4.50 -19.86 -1.33
C VAL A 74 3.78 -18.65 -0.75
N PRO A 75 3.33 -18.70 0.52
CA PRO A 75 2.60 -17.59 1.12
C PRO A 75 3.46 -16.34 1.18
N PRO A 76 2.96 -15.17 0.73
CA PRO A 76 3.69 -13.91 0.82
C PRO A 76 3.89 -13.45 2.27
N LEU A 77 5.00 -12.76 2.51
CA LEU A 77 5.31 -12.13 3.80
C LEU A 77 4.69 -10.74 3.84
N TYR A 78 3.65 -10.60 4.66
CA TYR A 78 2.94 -9.34 4.86
C TYR A 78 3.59 -8.50 5.95
N PRO A 79 3.41 -7.17 5.91
CA PRO A 79 3.90 -6.30 6.96
C PRO A 79 3.14 -6.56 8.26
N GLU A 80 3.86 -6.54 9.38
CA GLU A 80 3.31 -6.79 10.71
C GLU A 80 3.31 -5.51 11.56
N THR A 81 2.40 -5.41 12.51
CA THR A 81 2.34 -4.29 13.46
C THR A 81 3.23 -4.53 14.67
N ALA A 82 3.92 -3.49 15.14
CA ALA A 82 4.66 -3.57 16.39
C ALA A 82 3.72 -3.51 17.61
N SER A 83 4.08 -4.20 18.69
CA SER A 83 3.38 -4.14 19.97
C SER A 83 4.37 -4.06 21.13
N GLY A 84 3.93 -3.53 22.26
CA GLY A 84 4.77 -3.38 23.45
C GLY A 84 4.04 -2.65 24.56
N THR A 85 4.81 -2.03 25.46
CA THR A 85 4.25 -1.33 26.62
C THR A 85 4.66 0.12 26.68
N LEU A 86 3.74 0.97 27.15
CA LEU A 86 4.00 2.35 27.53
C LEU A 86 3.81 2.51 29.04
N ILE A 87 4.61 3.37 29.64
CA ILE A 87 4.44 3.88 30.99
C ILE A 87 3.79 5.25 30.86
N VAL A 88 2.58 5.37 31.40
CA VAL A 88 1.80 6.62 31.43
C VAL A 88 1.78 7.12 32.88
N LYS A 89 1.84 8.44 33.05
CA LYS A 89 1.78 9.10 34.35
C LYS A 89 0.51 9.91 34.51
N GLY A 90 0.03 10.02 35.74
CA GLY A 90 -1.16 10.79 36.05
C GLY A 90 -1.49 10.77 37.54
N VAL A 91 -2.69 11.24 37.88
CA VAL A 91 -3.20 11.19 39.25
C VAL A 91 -3.69 9.76 39.56
N ALA A 92 -3.29 9.24 40.72
CA ALA A 92 -3.70 7.91 41.19
C ALA A 92 -5.23 7.73 41.19
N GLY A 93 -5.69 6.57 40.75
CA GLY A 93 -7.12 6.23 40.68
C GLY A 93 -7.86 6.78 39.45
N VAL A 94 -7.20 7.58 38.60
CA VAL A 94 -7.75 8.00 37.30
C VAL A 94 -7.74 6.83 36.33
N SER A 95 -8.82 6.68 35.56
CA SER A 95 -8.95 5.65 34.53
C SER A 95 -8.45 6.17 33.18
N LEU A 96 -7.53 5.43 32.56
CA LEU A 96 -7.17 5.54 31.16
C LEU A 96 -8.07 4.57 30.35
N PRO A 97 -9.05 5.06 29.57
CA PRO A 97 -9.93 4.21 28.78
C PRO A 97 -9.19 3.50 27.63
N ALA A 98 -9.81 2.45 27.08
CA ALA A 98 -9.37 1.86 25.82
C ALA A 98 -9.54 2.85 24.66
N GLY A 99 -8.68 2.73 23.63
CA GLY A 99 -8.71 3.57 22.42
C GLY A 99 -7.97 4.89 22.54
N CYS A 100 -7.13 5.08 23.55
CA CYS A 100 -6.24 6.24 23.62
C CYS A 100 -5.14 6.12 22.56
N ILE A 101 -4.91 7.21 21.81
CA ILE A 101 -3.92 7.25 20.74
C ILE A 101 -2.69 8.00 21.22
N PHE A 102 -1.52 7.39 21.04
CA PHE A 102 -0.21 7.93 21.32
C PHE A 102 0.56 8.13 20.02
N SER A 103 1.15 9.30 19.83
CA SER A 103 1.90 9.64 18.63
C SER A 103 3.40 9.71 18.95
N SER A 104 4.20 9.01 18.17
CA SER A 104 5.67 9.13 18.21
C SER A 104 6.15 10.42 17.52
N PRO A 105 7.38 10.89 17.82
CA PRO A 105 7.97 12.03 17.10
C PRO A 105 8.10 11.83 15.59
N GLN A 106 8.13 10.57 15.13
CA GLN A 106 8.21 10.18 13.71
C GLN A 106 6.83 10.11 13.05
N GLY A 107 5.74 10.48 13.75
CA GLY A 107 4.39 10.49 13.22
C GLY A 107 3.67 9.13 13.17
N LYS A 108 4.26 8.08 13.75
CA LYS A 108 3.60 6.78 13.93
C LYS A 108 2.67 6.82 15.14
N THR A 109 1.52 6.17 15.04
CA THR A 109 0.49 6.14 16.09
C THR A 109 0.34 4.75 16.72
N TYR A 110 0.03 4.74 18.01
CA TYR A 110 -0.13 3.53 18.83
C TYR A 110 -1.39 3.66 19.68
N SER A 111 -2.13 2.57 19.86
CA SER A 111 -3.35 2.57 20.68
C SER A 111 -3.37 1.45 21.71
N ASN A 112 -4.12 1.65 22.79
CA ASN A 112 -4.39 0.62 23.80
C ASN A 112 -5.78 0.01 23.61
N TYR A 113 -5.91 -1.31 23.78
CA TYR A 113 -7.19 -2.02 23.62
C TYR A 113 -7.93 -2.30 24.93
N LYS A 114 -7.30 -2.01 26.07
CA LYS A 114 -7.87 -2.24 27.40
C LYS A 114 -7.79 -0.96 28.20
N SER A 115 -8.74 -0.78 29.12
CA SER A 115 -8.69 0.30 30.10
C SER A 115 -7.71 -0.04 31.22
N TYR A 116 -7.02 0.97 31.74
CA TYR A 116 -6.07 0.88 32.84
C TYR A 116 -6.40 1.92 33.91
N ILE A 117 -5.97 1.70 35.16
CA ILE A 117 -6.12 2.67 36.25
C ILE A 117 -4.73 3.07 36.72
N ILE A 118 -4.50 4.37 36.89
CA ILE A 118 -3.23 4.88 37.42
C ILE A 118 -3.00 4.36 38.84
N GLY A 119 -1.84 3.75 39.07
CA GLY A 119 -1.41 3.24 40.37
C GLY A 119 -1.19 4.34 41.40
N ILE A 120 -1.02 3.95 42.66
CA ILE A 120 -0.78 4.88 43.77
C ILE A 120 0.55 5.65 43.65
N ASP A 121 1.50 5.09 42.91
CA ASP A 121 2.78 5.69 42.53
C ASP A 121 2.65 6.74 41.43
N GLY A 122 1.44 6.97 40.91
CA GLY A 122 1.16 7.94 39.85
C GLY A 122 1.53 7.43 38.45
N THR A 123 1.79 6.13 38.28
CA THR A 123 2.12 5.54 36.98
C THR A 123 1.25 4.32 36.66
N VAL A 124 1.19 3.96 35.39
CA VAL A 124 0.63 2.69 34.92
C VAL A 124 1.36 2.21 33.69
N GLU A 125 1.63 0.90 33.63
CA GLU A 125 2.13 0.24 32.42
C GLU A 125 0.93 -0.25 31.61
N ILE A 126 0.87 0.15 30.33
CA ILE A 126 -0.21 -0.17 29.41
C ILE A 126 0.31 -0.93 28.19
N GLU A 127 -0.44 -1.91 27.73
CA GLU A 127 -0.19 -2.58 26.46
C GLU A 127 -0.69 -1.72 25.29
N VAL A 128 0.16 -1.53 24.28
CA VAL A 128 -0.18 -0.81 23.05
C VAL A 128 0.24 -1.59 21.80
N GLN A 129 -0.44 -1.29 20.70
CA GLN A 129 -0.09 -1.76 19.36
C GLN A 129 0.00 -0.57 18.41
N ALA A 130 0.94 -0.65 17.48
CA ALA A 130 1.07 0.31 16.40
C ALA A 130 -0.09 0.18 15.41
N GLU A 131 -0.70 1.30 15.05
CA GLU A 131 -1.72 1.35 13.99
C GLU A 131 -1.09 1.23 12.60
N ASN A 132 0.17 1.65 12.48
CA ASN A 132 0.95 1.51 11.24
C ASN A 132 1.76 0.21 11.29
N MET A 133 1.60 -0.64 10.28
CA MET A 133 2.47 -1.80 10.06
C MET A 133 3.87 -1.35 9.61
N GLY A 134 4.84 -2.24 9.74
CA GLY A 134 6.21 -2.01 9.26
C GLY A 134 7.23 -1.85 10.39
N SER A 135 8.50 -1.93 10.02
CA SER A 135 9.62 -1.89 10.96
C SER A 135 9.85 -0.51 11.57
N ASP A 136 9.42 0.55 10.89
CA ASP A 136 9.47 1.93 11.36
C ASP A 136 8.58 2.21 12.59
N SER A 137 7.67 1.30 12.92
CA SER A 137 6.83 1.37 14.12
C SER A 137 7.48 0.75 15.35
N ASN A 138 8.73 0.26 15.24
CA ASN A 138 9.46 -0.26 16.38
C ASN A 138 10.10 0.88 17.18
N LEU A 139 9.91 0.89 18.49
CA LEU A 139 10.47 1.90 19.39
C LEU A 139 11.26 1.24 20.52
N LYS A 140 12.43 1.80 20.83
CA LYS A 140 13.24 1.36 21.97
C LYS A 140 12.64 1.85 23.28
N SER A 141 12.85 1.10 24.35
CA SER A 141 12.61 1.53 25.73
C SER A 141 13.19 2.92 25.99
N GLY A 142 12.44 3.73 26.72
CA GLY A 142 12.78 5.13 26.99
C GLY A 142 12.37 6.12 25.89
N SER A 143 11.89 5.66 24.73
CA SER A 143 11.33 6.57 23.70
C SER A 143 10.09 7.26 24.24
N LYS A 144 9.91 8.54 23.89
CA LYS A 144 8.77 9.34 24.35
C LYS A 144 7.69 9.40 23.27
N LEU A 145 6.44 9.28 23.68
CA LEU A 145 5.26 9.47 22.83
C LEU A 145 4.35 10.51 23.46
N THR A 146 3.56 11.18 22.63
CA THR A 146 2.58 12.17 23.06
C THR A 146 1.18 11.59 22.96
N LEU A 147 0.45 11.57 24.06
CA LEU A 147 -0.97 11.27 24.09
C LEU A 147 -1.72 12.33 23.27
N SER A 148 -2.32 11.87 22.17
CA SER A 148 -3.03 12.72 21.21
C SER A 148 -4.44 13.09 21.69
N SER A 149 -5.00 12.32 22.62
CA SER A 149 -6.28 12.62 23.27
C SER A 149 -6.04 13.48 24.51
N ASN A 150 -6.20 14.80 24.36
CA ASN A 150 -6.16 15.75 25.49
C ASN A 150 -7.44 15.75 26.36
N LEU A 151 -8.37 14.81 26.11
CA LEU A 151 -9.69 14.79 26.72
C LEU A 151 -9.72 14.10 28.10
N ILE A 152 -8.64 13.44 28.52
CA ILE A 152 -8.60 12.74 29.80
C ILE A 152 -7.88 13.64 30.81
N ALA A 153 -8.68 14.29 31.66
CA ALA A 153 -8.15 15.12 32.72
C ALA A 153 -7.25 14.30 33.66
N ASN A 154 -6.21 14.95 34.20
CA ASN A 154 -5.31 14.38 35.21
C ASN A 154 -4.41 13.23 34.72
N ILE A 155 -4.21 13.09 33.40
CA ILE A 155 -3.18 12.25 32.79
C ILE A 155 -2.15 13.15 32.09
N GLU A 156 -0.86 12.84 32.24
CA GLU A 156 0.21 13.57 31.56
C GLU A 156 0.16 13.32 30.05
N SER A 157 0.43 14.36 29.25
CA SER A 157 0.47 14.24 27.79
C SER A 157 1.64 13.41 27.26
N GLU A 158 2.68 13.17 28.07
CA GLU A 158 3.86 12.38 27.67
C GLU A 158 3.78 10.97 28.26
N ALA A 159 3.97 9.96 27.40
CA ALA A 159 4.15 8.57 27.77
C ALA A 159 5.54 8.10 27.36
N THR A 160 6.11 7.16 28.11
CA THR A 160 7.44 6.61 27.82
C THR A 160 7.33 5.13 27.46
N VAL A 161 8.04 4.66 26.45
CA VAL A 161 8.12 3.24 26.13
C VAL A 161 8.75 2.48 27.30
N GLY A 162 7.99 1.56 27.89
CA GLY A 162 8.43 0.73 29.01
C GLY A 162 9.41 -0.33 28.50
N LYS A 163 8.88 -1.41 27.94
CA LYS A 163 9.67 -2.37 27.14
C LYS A 163 9.61 -1.98 25.67
N ASN A 164 10.62 -2.39 24.89
CA ASN A 164 10.66 -2.12 23.45
C ASN A 164 9.31 -2.46 22.80
N ILE A 165 8.79 -1.53 22.00
CA ILE A 165 7.71 -1.81 21.05
C ILE A 165 8.38 -2.46 19.85
N ALA A 166 8.06 -3.73 19.60
CA ALA A 166 8.76 -4.59 18.67
C ALA A 166 7.78 -5.50 17.90
N GLY A 167 8.30 -6.24 16.93
CA GLY A 167 7.51 -7.15 16.09
C GLY A 167 6.97 -6.51 14.82
N GLY A 168 7.14 -5.20 14.64
CA GLY A 168 6.86 -4.54 13.37
C GLY A 168 7.89 -4.98 12.33
N THR A 169 7.41 -5.54 11.22
CA THR A 169 8.26 -5.95 10.09
C THR A 169 7.68 -5.42 8.81
N ASP A 170 8.54 -5.05 7.87
CA ASP A 170 8.09 -4.66 6.54
C ASP A 170 7.68 -5.91 5.76
N GLY A 171 6.64 -5.75 4.94
CA GLY A 171 6.27 -6.76 3.97
C GLY A 171 7.36 -6.87 2.92
N GLU A 172 7.49 -8.05 2.32
CA GLU A 172 8.43 -8.21 1.21
C GLU A 172 7.95 -7.43 -0.03
N SER A 173 8.89 -6.88 -0.80
CA SER A 173 8.61 -6.27 -2.10
C SER A 173 8.21 -7.35 -3.12
N ASP A 174 7.62 -6.94 -4.25
CA ASP A 174 7.24 -7.89 -5.30
C ASP A 174 8.48 -8.59 -5.89
N GLU A 175 9.62 -7.90 -5.99
CA GLU A 175 10.88 -8.50 -6.46
C GLU A 175 11.43 -9.52 -5.46
N GLN A 176 11.34 -9.23 -4.16
CA GLN A 176 11.73 -10.16 -3.10
C GLN A 176 10.83 -11.40 -3.12
N TYR A 177 9.53 -11.20 -3.28
CA TYR A 177 8.56 -12.30 -3.40
C TYR A 177 8.83 -13.16 -4.63
N LEU A 178 9.02 -12.55 -5.80
CA LEU A 178 9.36 -13.26 -7.03
C LEU A 178 10.64 -14.07 -6.88
N ALA A 179 11.69 -13.49 -6.30
CA ALA A 179 12.95 -14.20 -6.06
C ALA A 179 12.75 -15.44 -5.17
N ARG A 180 11.93 -15.32 -4.11
CA ARG A 180 11.61 -16.43 -3.21
C ARG A 180 10.80 -17.53 -3.90
N VAL A 181 9.80 -17.15 -4.69
CA VAL A 181 9.01 -18.07 -5.52
C VAL A 181 9.88 -18.81 -6.53
N MET A 182 10.76 -18.11 -7.25
CA MET A 182 11.65 -18.72 -8.24
C MET A 182 12.69 -19.63 -7.59
N ASN A 183 13.14 -19.33 -6.37
CA ASN A 183 13.98 -20.22 -5.60
C ASN A 183 13.22 -21.48 -5.16
N TYR A 184 11.95 -21.36 -4.77
CA TYR A 184 11.11 -22.51 -4.46
C TYR A 184 10.92 -23.42 -5.68
N TYR A 185 10.62 -22.86 -6.86
CA TYR A 185 10.40 -23.63 -8.08
C TYR A 185 11.63 -24.39 -8.60
N LYS A 186 12.85 -23.88 -8.32
CA LYS A 186 14.10 -24.51 -8.75
C LYS A 186 14.54 -25.70 -7.90
N ASN A 187 13.98 -25.84 -6.69
CA ASN A 187 14.30 -26.92 -5.75
C ASN A 187 13.27 -28.06 -5.88
#